data_AF-A0A7V9SY69-F1
#
_entry.id   AF-A0A7V9SY69-F1
#
_cell.length_a   1.000
_cell.length_b   1.000
_cell.length_c   1.000
_cell.angle_alpha   90.00
_cell.angle_beta   90.00
_cell.angle_gamma   90.00
#
_symmetry.space_group_name_H-M   'P 1'
#
loop_
_entity.id
_entity.type
_entity.pdbx_description
1 polymer ?
#
loop_
_entity_poly.entity_id
_entity_poly.type
_entity_poly.pdbx_seq_one_letter_code
_entity_poly.pdbx_strand_id
1 'polypeptide(L)'
;MQLSRPAYLLFALNLLDALFTLFWVHNSYATESNQLMAGLLDIGYAPFLTVKIGIGALAALVVSRWGNLPVARYGLRFALTIYVGIMGVHLLTGLSAFGFLSDASLAAFTDWSNGLFAFFI
;
A
#
# COMPACT_ATOMS: atom_id res chain seq x y z
N MET A 1 11.60 17.92 -15.29
CA MET A 1 11.58 16.45 -15.17
C MET A 1 10.13 16.01 -15.12
N GLN A 2 9.67 15.27 -16.12
CA GLN A 2 8.31 14.71 -16.11
C GLN A 2 8.26 13.62 -15.03
N LEU A 3 7.45 13.83 -13.98
CA LEU A 3 7.24 12.85 -12.90
C LEU A 3 6.19 11.79 -13.27
N SER A 4 6.01 11.55 -14.57
CA SER A 4 5.02 10.60 -15.09
C SER A 4 5.25 9.17 -14.60
N ARG A 5 6.51 8.70 -14.59
CA ARG A 5 6.86 7.36 -14.09
C ARG A 5 6.54 7.16 -12.61
N PRO A 6 7.01 8.02 -11.68
CA PRO A 6 6.70 7.84 -10.27
C PRO A 6 5.23 8.13 -9.93
N ALA A 7 4.53 9.00 -10.68
CA ALA A 7 3.09 9.18 -10.54
C ALA A 7 2.31 7.92 -10.98
N TYR A 8 2.71 7.30 -12.10
CA TYR A 8 2.15 6.02 -12.53
C TYR A 8 2.42 4.91 -11.51
N LEU A 9 3.65 4.83 -10.98
CA LEU A 9 4.00 3.86 -9.95
C LEU A 9 3.14 4.07 -8.68
N LEU A 10 2.97 5.31 -8.24
CA LEU A 10 2.11 5.65 -7.09
C LEU A 10 0.66 5.16 -7.33
N PHE A 11 0.12 5.41 -8.52
CA PHE A 11 -1.21 4.95 -8.89
C PHE A 11 -1.31 3.42 -8.90
N ALA A 12 -0.33 2.75 -9.52
CA ALA A 12 -0.29 1.29 -9.61
C ALA A 12 -0.19 0.64 -8.23
N LEU A 13 0.65 1.18 -7.33
CA LEU A 13 0.76 0.71 -5.94
C LEU A 13 -0.56 0.91 -5.19
N ASN A 14 -1.22 2.06 -5.32
CA ASN A 14 -2.52 2.30 -4.71
C ASN A 14 -3.62 1.37 -5.25
N LEU A 15 -3.58 1.05 -6.54
CA LEU A 15 -4.50 0.08 -7.14
C LEU A 15 -4.25 -1.33 -6.60
N LEU A 16 -2.99 -1.76 -6.55
CA LEU A 16 -2.61 -3.06 -6.00
C LEU A 16 -3.03 -3.19 -4.54
N ASP A 17 -2.85 -2.13 -3.76
CA ASP A 17 -3.28 -2.02 -2.37
C ASP A 17 -4.81 -2.18 -2.24
N ALA A 18 -5.59 -1.56 -3.12
CA ALA A 18 -7.04 -1.77 -3.17
C ALA A 18 -7.41 -3.24 -3.46
N LEU A 19 -6.73 -3.87 -4.42
CA LEU A 19 -6.98 -5.26 -4.77
C LEU A 19 -6.61 -6.22 -3.63
N PHE A 20 -5.51 -5.97 -2.93
CA PHE A 20 -5.15 -6.75 -1.75
C PHE A 20 -6.13 -6.55 -0.61
N THR A 21 -6.52 -5.31 -0.26
CA THR A 21 -7.57 -5.11 0.75
C THR A 21 -8.82 -5.90 0.40
N LEU A 22 -9.32 -5.80 -0.84
CA LEU A 22 -10.52 -6.54 -1.26
C LEU A 22 -10.33 -8.05 -1.14
N PHE A 23 -9.20 -8.58 -1.59
CA PHE A 23 -8.90 -10.01 -1.44
C PHE A 23 -8.88 -10.43 0.03
N TRP A 24 -8.24 -9.65 0.90
CA TRP A 24 -8.04 -10.03 2.30
C TRP A 24 -9.33 -9.94 3.10
N VAL A 25 -10.10 -8.87 2.89
CA VAL A 25 -11.39 -8.67 3.55
C VAL A 25 -12.40 -9.71 3.04
N HIS A 26 -12.42 -9.99 1.74
CA HIS A 26 -13.32 -10.99 1.16
C HIS A 26 -13.09 -12.39 1.74
N ASN A 27 -11.83 -12.78 1.95
CA ASN A 27 -11.46 -14.06 2.54
C ASN A 27 -11.40 -14.04 4.08
N SER A 28 -11.81 -12.94 4.72
CA SER A 28 -11.76 -12.78 6.19
C SER A 28 -10.37 -12.94 6.82
N TYR A 29 -9.30 -12.70 6.05
CA TYR A 29 -7.92 -12.75 6.55
C TYR A 29 -7.53 -11.50 7.34
N ALA A 30 -8.16 -10.36 7.04
CA ALA A 30 -7.91 -9.09 7.72
C ALA A 30 -9.13 -8.17 7.63
N THR A 31 -9.17 -7.17 8.50
CA THR A 31 -10.09 -6.03 8.42
C THR A 31 -9.36 -4.79 7.93
N GLU A 32 -10.09 -3.88 7.28
CA GLU A 32 -9.54 -2.60 6.85
C GLU A 32 -9.31 -1.69 8.07
N SER A 33 -8.07 -1.27 8.29
CA SER A 33 -7.69 -0.47 9.47
C SER A 33 -8.18 0.98 9.39
N ASN A 34 -8.31 1.51 8.18
CA ASN A 34 -8.86 2.84 7.94
C ASN A 34 -10.39 2.79 8.07
N GLN A 35 -10.92 3.37 9.15
CA GLN A 35 -12.35 3.34 9.48
C GLN A 35 -13.25 3.95 8.40
N LEU A 36 -12.77 4.96 7.67
CA LEU A 36 -13.52 5.53 6.54
C LEU A 36 -13.61 4.51 5.40
N MET A 37 -12.51 3.83 5.09
CA MET A 37 -12.48 2.82 4.04
C MET A 37 -13.23 1.54 4.45
N ALA A 38 -13.20 1.18 5.73
CA ALA A 38 -14.02 0.10 6.30
C ALA A 38 -15.51 0.41 6.12
N GLY A 39 -15.96 1.62 6.45
CA GLY A 39 -17.33 2.04 6.20
C GLY A 39 -17.72 2.00 4.71
N LEU A 40 -16.80 2.26 3.79
CA LEU A 40 -17.06 2.08 2.36
C LEU A 40 -17.19 0.60 1.97
N LEU A 41 -16.39 -0.29 2.57
CA LEU A 41 -16.51 -1.73 2.37
C LEU A 41 -17.83 -2.28 2.92
N ASP A 42 -18.35 -1.72 4.02
CA ASP A 42 -19.65 -2.08 4.59
C ASP A 42 -20.81 -1.74 3.62
N ILE A 43 -20.67 -0.67 2.82
CA ILE A 43 -21.63 -0.35 1.74
C ILE A 43 -21.43 -1.30 0.55
N GLY A 44 -20.17 -1.63 0.24
CA GLY A 44 -19.81 -2.66 -0.73
C GLY A 44 -18.44 -2.45 -1.37
N TYR A 45 -17.99 -3.45 -2.14
CA TYR A 45 -16.67 -3.42 -2.77
C TYR A 45 -16.51 -2.33 -3.85
N ALA A 46 -17.58 -2.03 -4.59
CA ALA A 46 -17.55 -1.02 -5.64
C ALA A 46 -17.36 0.41 -5.11
N PRO A 47 -18.08 0.88 -4.07
CA PRO A 47 -17.80 2.14 -3.39
C PRO A 47 -16.33 2.27 -2.92
N PHE A 48 -15.83 1.25 -2.22
CA PHE A 48 -14.43 1.21 -1.76
C PHE A 48 -13.44 1.37 -2.93
N LEU A 49 -13.59 0.55 -3.97
CA LEU A 49 -12.69 0.55 -5.11
C LEU A 49 -12.73 1.87 -5.88
N THR A 50 -13.92 2.44 -6.06
CA THR A 50 -14.12 3.73 -6.74
C THR A 50 -13.38 4.84 -6.00
N VAL A 51 -13.49 4.87 -4.66
CA VAL A 51 -12.79 5.87 -3.84
C VAL A 51 -11.27 5.66 -3.88
N LYS A 52 -10.77 4.42 -3.74
CA LYS A 52 -9.33 4.12 -3.92
C LYS A 52 -8.81 4.61 -5.26
N ILE A 53 -9.50 4.29 -6.36
CA ILE A 53 -9.10 4.71 -7.71
C ILE A 53 -9.11 6.24 -7.81
N GLY A 54 -10.16 6.90 -7.30
CA GLY A 54 -10.28 8.35 -7.30
C GLY A 54 -9.14 9.03 -6.54
N ILE A 55 -8.81 8.54 -5.33
CA ILE A 55 -7.71 9.06 -4.51
C ILE A 55 -6.37 8.86 -5.23
N GLY A 56 -6.11 7.67 -5.76
CA GLY A 56 -4.87 7.38 -6.50
C GLY A 56 -4.71 8.25 -7.74
N ALA A 57 -5.78 8.42 -8.52
CA ALA A 57 -5.80 9.26 -9.71
C ALA A 57 -5.58 10.73 -9.35
N LEU A 58 -6.24 11.22 -8.30
CA LEU A 58 -6.06 12.59 -7.80
C LEU A 58 -4.62 12.83 -7.36
N ALA A 59 -4.03 11.91 -6.58
CA ALA A 59 -2.65 12.02 -6.15
C ALA A 59 -1.68 12.03 -7.34
N ALA A 60 -1.86 11.14 -8.32
CA ALA A 60 -1.05 11.11 -9.53
C ALA A 60 -1.18 12.40 -10.35
N LEU A 61 -2.40 12.97 -10.46
CA LEU A 61 -2.65 14.23 -11.15
C LEU A 61 -1.97 15.41 -10.44
N VAL A 62 -2.10 15.51 -9.11
CA VAL A 62 -1.46 16.55 -8.30
C VAL A 62 0.06 16.50 -8.48
N VAL A 63 0.66 15.32 -8.34
CA VAL A 63 2.11 15.14 -8.53
C VAL A 63 2.53 15.46 -9.96
N SER A 64 1.72 15.11 -10.95
CA SER A 64 2.00 15.43 -12.35
C SER A 64 1.93 16.94 -12.63
N ARG A 65 1.03 17.66 -11.97
CA ARG A 65 0.82 19.11 -12.15
C ARG A 65 1.82 19.99 -11.40
N TRP A 66 2.18 19.60 -10.18
CA TRP A 66 3.04 20.38 -9.27
C TRP A 66 4.38 19.73 -8.96
N GLY A 67 4.74 18.65 -9.65
CA GLY A 67 5.99 17.92 -9.46
C GLY A 67 7.28 18.74 -9.68
N ASN A 68 7.15 19.93 -10.26
CA ASN A 68 8.22 20.89 -10.45
C ASN A 68 8.74 21.42 -9.10
N LEU A 69 7.91 21.42 -8.06
CA LEU A 69 8.28 21.93 -6.74
C LEU A 69 9.22 20.95 -6.02
N PRO A 70 10.29 21.42 -5.37
CA PRO A 70 11.25 20.55 -4.68
C PRO A 70 10.57 19.73 -3.58
N VAL A 71 9.63 20.32 -2.83
CA VAL A 71 8.83 19.63 -1.80
C VAL A 71 8.06 18.44 -2.40
N ALA A 72 7.43 18.62 -3.57
CA ALA A 72 6.72 17.55 -4.24
C ALA A 72 7.64 16.38 -4.64
N ARG A 73 8.89 16.66 -5.05
CA ARG A 73 9.86 15.63 -5.43
C ARG A 73 10.37 14.83 -4.24
N TYR A 74 10.75 15.52 -3.16
CA TYR A 74 11.25 14.84 -1.95
C TYR A 74 10.12 14.10 -1.25
N GLY A 75 8.95 14.74 -1.11
CA GLY A 75 7.76 14.11 -0.54
C GLY A 75 7.33 12.87 -1.32
N LEU A 76 7.28 12.93 -2.66
CA LEU A 76 6.93 11.78 -3.49
C LEU A 76 7.92 10.62 -3.32
N ARG A 77 9.23 10.90 -3.31
CA ARG A 77 10.25 9.85 -3.11
C ARG A 77 10.08 9.18 -1.76
N PHE A 78 9.94 9.98 -0.70
CA PHE A 78 9.73 9.47 0.66
C PHE A 78 8.45 8.63 0.75
N ALA A 79 7.33 9.14 0.23
CA ALA A 79 6.06 8.42 0.19
C ALA A 79 6.17 7.10 -0.59
N LEU A 80 6.80 7.10 -1.77
CA LEU A 80 7.02 5.88 -2.56
C LEU A 80 7.89 4.87 -1.83
N THR A 81 8.95 5.30 -1.14
CA THR A 81 9.80 4.39 -0.35
C THR A 81 8.99 3.68 0.73
N ILE A 82 8.20 4.44 1.50
CA ILE A 82 7.32 3.86 2.52
C ILE A 82 6.29 2.93 1.88
N TYR A 83 5.65 3.37 0.80
CA TYR A 83 4.55 2.63 0.20
C TYR A 83 5.01 1.33 -0.44
N VAL A 84 6.18 1.32 -1.08
CA VAL A 84 6.82 0.08 -1.58
C VAL A 84 7.18 -0.85 -0.43
N GLY A 85 7.70 -0.33 0.68
CA GLY A 85 8.01 -1.13 1.87
C GLY A 85 6.76 -1.81 2.44
N ILE A 86 5.69 -1.04 2.65
CA ILE A 86 4.40 -1.56 3.13
C ILE A 86 3.81 -2.57 2.12
N MET A 87 3.90 -2.29 0.82
CA MET A 87 3.45 -3.22 -0.22
C MET A 87 4.23 -4.54 -0.18
N GLY A 88 5.52 -4.50 0.14
CA GLY A 88 6.32 -5.71 0.39
C GLY A 88 5.76 -6.55 1.53
N VAL A 89 5.35 -5.92 2.63
CA VAL A 89 4.68 -6.60 3.74
C VAL A 89 3.36 -7.24 3.27
N HIS A 90 2.53 -6.52 2.52
CA HIS A 90 1.30 -7.10 1.95
C HIS A 90 1.59 -8.30 1.05
N LEU A 91 2.59 -8.22 0.17
CA LEU A 91 2.96 -9.35 -0.68
C LEU A 91 3.39 -10.56 0.14
N LEU A 92 4.23 -10.37 1.17
CA LEU A 92 4.69 -11.47 2.03
C LEU A 92 3.52 -12.09 2.81
N THR A 93 2.64 -11.29 3.41
CA THR A 93 1.46 -11.79 4.11
C THR A 93 0.51 -12.52 3.16
N GLY A 94 0.34 -12.03 1.93
CA GLY A 94 -0.45 -12.71 0.91
C GLY A 94 0.14 -14.07 0.53
N LEU A 95 1.45 -14.13 0.22
CA LEU A 95 2.16 -15.38 -0.10
C LEU A 95 2.08 -16.39 1.06
N SER A 96 2.18 -15.91 2.30
CA SER A 96 1.97 -16.71 3.50
C SER A 96 0.57 -17.30 3.58
N ALA A 97 -0.47 -16.48 3.37
CA ALA A 97 -1.87 -16.93 3.42
C ALA A 97 -2.19 -17.98 2.34
N PHE A 98 -1.50 -17.95 1.20
CA PHE A 98 -1.61 -18.99 0.15
C PHE A 98 -0.78 -20.25 0.43
N GLY A 99 -0.01 -20.28 1.53
CA GLY A 99 0.86 -21.41 1.88
C GLY A 99 2.15 -21.48 1.06
N PHE A 100 2.53 -20.42 0.34
CA PHE A 100 3.78 -20.38 -0.43
C PHE A 100 5.02 -20.07 0.42
N LEU A 101 4.84 -19.59 1.64
CA LEU A 101 5.93 -19.34 2.60
C LEU A 101 5.87 -20.35 3.75
N SER A 102 7.04 -20.82 4.17
CA SER A 102 7.18 -21.71 5.32
C SER A 102 7.18 -20.94 6.64
N ASP A 103 6.78 -21.61 7.73
CA ASP A 103 6.81 -21.04 9.10
C ASP A 103 8.21 -20.54 9.50
N ALA A 104 9.27 -21.20 9.03
CA ALA A 104 10.65 -20.78 9.26
C ALA A 104 10.98 -19.45 8.57
N SER A 105 10.46 -19.22 7.36
CA SER A 105 10.63 -17.95 6.64
C SER A 105 9.85 -16.81 7.30
N LEU A 106 8.68 -17.10 7.86
CA LEU A 106 7.90 -16.13 8.62
C LEU A 106 8.58 -15.75 9.93
N ALA A 107 9.06 -16.73 10.69
CA ALA A 107 9.79 -16.49 11.93
C ALA A 107 11.04 -15.61 11.69
N ALA A 108 11.81 -15.91 10.65
CA ALA A 108 12.99 -15.11 10.29
C ALA A 108 12.62 -13.66 9.91
N PHE A 109 11.51 -13.45 9.20
CA PHE A 109 11.04 -12.11 8.85
C PHE A 109 10.56 -11.33 10.09
N THR A 110 9.79 -11.98 10.97
CA THR A 110 9.32 -11.38 12.23
C THR A 110 10.48 -10.98 13.13
N ASP A 111 11.47 -11.86 13.31
CA ASP A 111 12.65 -11.58 14.14
C ASP A 111 13.48 -10.43 13.58
N TRP A 112 13.71 -10.40 12.27
CA TRP A 112 14.37 -9.27 11.61
C TRP A 112 13.60 -7.96 11.82
N SER A 113 12.27 -7.97 11.67
CA SER A 113 11.44 -6.78 11.86
C SER A 113 11.52 -6.26 13.29
N ASN A 114 11.46 -7.14 14.29
CA ASN A 114 11.58 -6.80 15.70
C ASN A 114 12.97 -6.24 16.02
N GLY A 115 14.04 -6.83 15.47
CA GLY A 115 15.40 -6.33 15.62
C GLY A 115 15.60 -4.93 15.04
N LEU A 116 14.95 -4.63 13.91
CA LEU A 116 14.95 -3.27 13.35
C LEU A 116 14.20 -2.29 14.25
N PHE A 117 13.00 -2.62 14.73
CA PHE A 117 12.25 -1.74 15.64
C PHE A 117 13.02 -1.48 16.95
N ALA A 118 13.68 -2.50 17.50
CA ALA A 118 14.51 -2.39 18.69
C ALA A 118 15.77 -1.52 18.49
N PHE A 119 16.22 -1.29 17.25
CA PHE A 119 17.31 -0.35 16.99
C PHE A 119 16.88 1.13 17.07
N PHE A 120 15.59 1.40 16.88
CA PHE A 120 15.04 2.77 16.85
C PHE A 120 14.37 3.20 18.17
N ILE A 121 14.23 2.31 19.14
CA ILE A 121 13.66 2.55 20.49
C ILE A 121 14.77 2.34 21.51
#